data_AF-A0A4D7AT87-F1
#
_entry.id   AF-A0A4D7AT87-F1
#
_cell.length_a   1.000
_cell.length_b   1.000
_cell.length_c   1.000
_cell.angle_alpha   90.00
_cell.angle_beta   90.00
_cell.angle_gamma   90.00
#
_symmetry.space_group_name_H-M   'P 1'
#
loop_
_entity.id
_entity.type
_entity.pdbx_description
1 polymer ?
#
loop_
_entity_poly.entity_id
_entity_poly.type
_entity_poly.pdbx_seq_one_letter_code
_entity_poly.pdbx_strand_id
1 'polypeptide(L)'
;MRRGNSLAAIFLKGMKFMAEYSNSAIVTVAAGQNVPFTEEANTGKPCIVHREGAGLVTLRGLTNQCRAKFKVSFGANIAIPTGGTVEAITAAISINGEALNASTATITPAAAEDFFNIYVSAVVDVPRGCCVTVAAKNTSTQPILVANSNFIVERIA
;
A
#
# COMPACT_ATOMS: atom_id res chain seq x y z
N MET A 1 13.57 -12.29 46.00
CA MET A 1 12.68 -12.80 44.94
C MET A 1 13.03 -12.07 43.64
N ARG A 2 13.11 -12.80 42.54
CA ARG A 2 13.93 -12.52 41.35
C ARG A 2 13.62 -11.20 40.60
N ARG A 3 14.71 -10.51 40.19
CA ARG A 3 14.76 -9.58 39.05
C ARG A 3 14.11 -10.24 37.82
N GLY A 4 13.11 -9.59 37.22
CA GLY A 4 12.40 -10.09 36.06
C GLY A 4 12.12 -9.01 35.00
N ASN A 5 12.99 -8.95 33.99
CA ASN A 5 12.73 -8.53 32.62
C ASN A 5 12.18 -7.12 32.31
N SER A 6 12.91 -6.08 32.71
CA SER A 6 12.83 -4.79 31.99
C SER A 6 13.46 -4.85 30.57
N LEU A 7 14.26 -5.89 30.27
CA LEU A 7 14.87 -6.06 28.94
C LEU A 7 13.88 -6.45 27.83
N ALA A 8 12.74 -7.09 28.15
CA ALA A 8 11.76 -7.47 27.12
C ALA A 8 11.01 -6.26 26.53
N ALA A 9 10.80 -5.20 27.31
CA ALA A 9 10.16 -3.97 26.86
C ALA A 9 11.09 -3.08 26.01
N ILE A 10 12.41 -3.19 26.20
CA ILE A 10 13.40 -2.43 25.44
C ILE A 10 13.70 -3.11 24.09
N PHE A 11 13.61 -4.44 24.00
CA PHE A 11 13.92 -5.17 22.76
C PHE A 11 12.86 -5.01 21.64
N LEU A 12 11.63 -4.60 21.98
CA LEU A 12 10.59 -4.24 21.00
C LEU A 12 10.75 -2.82 20.44
N LYS A 13 11.60 -1.98 21.04
CA LYS A 13 11.76 -0.56 20.70
C LYS A 13 12.54 -0.32 19.39
N GLY A 14 12.96 -1.38 18.71
CA GLY A 14 13.69 -1.33 17.43
C GLY A 14 13.23 -2.34 16.37
N MET A 15 12.15 -3.08 16.59
CA MET A 15 11.62 -3.98 15.55
C MET A 15 10.90 -3.14 14.50
N LYS A 16 11.63 -2.76 13.43
CA LYS A 16 11.02 -2.26 12.20
C LYS A 16 10.22 -3.40 11.59
N PHE A 17 8.91 -3.42 11.82
CA PHE A 17 8.03 -4.33 11.10
C PHE A 17 7.77 -3.69 9.74
N MET A 18 8.40 -4.23 8.71
CA MET A 18 8.28 -3.73 7.34
C MET A 18 7.84 -4.88 6.44
N ALA A 19 7.00 -4.56 5.46
CA ALA A 19 6.75 -5.42 4.32
C ALA A 19 6.85 -4.61 3.04
N GLU A 20 7.32 -5.25 1.97
CA GLU A 20 7.49 -4.64 0.65
C GLU A 20 6.97 -5.59 -0.41
N TYR A 21 6.09 -5.08 -1.26
CA TYR A 21 5.44 -5.82 -2.35
C TYR A 21 5.61 -5.05 -3.65
N SER A 22 6.00 -5.74 -4.70
CA SER A 22 6.32 -5.13 -5.98
C SER A 22 5.66 -5.82 -7.16
N ASN A 23 5.61 -5.09 -8.27
CA ASN A 23 5.38 -5.65 -9.60
C ASN A 23 6.21 -4.86 -10.61
N SER A 24 7.25 -5.51 -11.13
CA SER A 24 8.16 -4.93 -12.12
C SER A 24 7.56 -4.90 -13.53
N ALA A 25 6.50 -5.68 -13.80
CA ALA A 25 5.83 -5.69 -15.09
C ALA A 25 4.92 -4.47 -15.29
N ILE A 26 4.56 -4.24 -16.56
CA ILE A 26 3.46 -3.32 -16.91
C ILE A 26 2.16 -4.12 -16.82
N VAL A 27 1.23 -3.64 -16.00
CA VAL A 27 -0.10 -4.25 -15.84
C VAL A 27 -1.20 -3.24 -16.12
N THR A 28 -2.23 -3.68 -16.84
CA THR A 28 -3.45 -2.90 -17.03
C THR A 28 -4.35 -3.08 -15.82
N VAL A 29 -4.64 -2.00 -15.11
CA VAL A 29 -5.50 -1.98 -13.92
C VAL A 29 -6.81 -1.29 -14.28
N ALA A 30 -7.91 -2.04 -14.30
CA ALA A 30 -9.23 -1.49 -14.59
C ALA A 30 -9.66 -0.43 -13.55
N ALA A 31 -10.57 0.46 -13.94
CA ALA A 31 -11.12 1.48 -13.06
C ALA A 31 -11.70 0.86 -11.78
N GLY A 32 -11.34 1.42 -10.63
CA GLY A 32 -11.78 0.94 -9.32
C GLY A 32 -11.14 -0.37 -8.86
N GLN A 33 -10.20 -0.96 -9.61
CA GLN A 33 -9.48 -2.17 -9.18
C GLN A 33 -8.18 -1.85 -8.46
N ASN A 34 -7.72 -2.82 -7.68
CA ASN A 34 -6.45 -2.75 -6.98
C ASN A 34 -5.28 -3.07 -7.93
N VAL A 35 -4.14 -2.43 -7.68
CA VAL A 35 -2.89 -2.74 -8.36
C VAL A 35 -2.39 -4.11 -7.87
N PRO A 36 -2.16 -5.10 -8.76
CA PRO A 36 -1.68 -6.41 -8.34
C PRO A 36 -0.17 -6.36 -8.06
N PHE A 37 0.23 -6.98 -6.96
CA PHE A 37 1.62 -7.25 -6.61
C PHE A 37 1.90 -8.75 -6.76
N THR A 38 3.01 -9.07 -7.41
CA THR A 38 3.42 -10.44 -7.78
C THR A 38 4.72 -10.87 -7.11
N GLU A 39 5.41 -9.93 -6.47
CA GLU A 39 6.68 -10.16 -5.79
C GLU A 39 6.54 -9.72 -4.34
N GLU A 40 7.08 -10.52 -3.41
CA GLU A 40 7.14 -10.21 -1.99
C GLU A 40 8.61 -10.04 -1.58
N ALA A 41 9.18 -8.87 -1.86
CA ALA A 41 10.58 -8.56 -1.56
C ALA A 41 10.88 -8.64 -0.05
N ASN A 42 9.89 -8.32 0.79
CA ASN A 42 9.96 -8.55 2.23
C ASN A 42 8.58 -8.91 2.79
N THR A 43 8.45 -10.12 3.34
CA THR A 43 7.21 -10.59 3.94
C THR A 43 7.14 -10.18 5.39
N GLY A 44 6.13 -9.38 5.70
CA GLY A 44 5.96 -8.81 7.04
C GLY A 44 5.83 -9.86 8.14
N LYS A 45 5.94 -9.39 9.38
CA LYS A 45 5.56 -10.14 10.58
C LYS A 45 4.05 -10.40 10.60
N PRO A 46 3.50 -11.27 11.49
CA PRO A 46 2.08 -11.65 11.51
C PRO A 46 1.05 -10.51 11.62
N CYS A 47 1.48 -9.27 11.83
CA CYS A 47 0.65 -8.06 11.81
C CYS A 47 0.45 -7.45 10.41
N ILE A 48 1.16 -7.94 9.37
CA ILE A 48 1.02 -7.52 7.97
C ILE A 48 0.89 -8.80 7.14
N VAL A 49 -0.26 -9.01 6.49
CA VAL A 49 -0.54 -10.23 5.72
C VAL A 49 -0.98 -9.85 4.32
N HIS A 50 -0.21 -10.20 3.30
CA HIS A 50 -0.57 -9.96 1.91
C HIS A 50 -1.33 -11.16 1.32
N ARG A 51 -2.26 -10.85 0.43
CA ARG A 51 -2.88 -11.84 -0.46
C ARG A 51 -2.29 -11.63 -1.85
N GLU A 52 -1.32 -12.48 -2.19
CA GLU A 52 -0.66 -12.49 -3.50
C GLU A 52 -1.67 -12.46 -4.65
N GLY A 53 -1.37 -11.67 -5.69
CA GLY A 53 -2.21 -11.50 -6.87
C GLY A 53 -3.46 -10.62 -6.69
N ALA A 54 -3.89 -10.33 -5.45
CA ALA A 54 -5.06 -9.48 -5.19
C ALA A 54 -4.71 -8.01 -4.91
N GLY A 55 -3.42 -7.69 -4.70
CA GLY A 55 -2.98 -6.33 -4.35
C GLY A 55 -3.46 -5.85 -2.98
N LEU A 56 -3.90 -6.78 -2.12
CA LEU A 56 -4.54 -6.51 -0.83
C LEU A 56 -3.61 -6.91 0.32
N VAL A 57 -3.35 -5.96 1.20
CA VAL A 57 -2.57 -6.17 2.42
C VAL A 57 -3.47 -5.97 3.64
N THR A 58 -3.51 -6.95 4.53
CA THR A 58 -4.23 -6.89 5.80
C THR A 58 -3.29 -6.44 6.91
N LEU A 59 -3.62 -5.30 7.53
CA LEU A 59 -2.93 -4.77 8.70
C LEU A 59 -3.67 -5.20 9.96
N ARG A 60 -2.97 -5.73 10.96
CA ARG A 60 -3.57 -6.23 12.21
C ARG A 60 -3.04 -5.47 13.41
N GLY A 61 -3.95 -5.07 14.29
CA GLY A 61 -3.67 -4.34 15.53
C GLY A 61 -3.11 -5.24 16.63
N LEU A 62 -2.07 -6.01 16.34
CA LEU A 62 -1.39 -6.89 17.30
C LEU A 62 -0.48 -6.06 18.21
N THR A 63 -1.07 -5.39 19.19
CA THR A 63 -0.38 -4.50 20.13
C THR A 63 -0.95 -4.63 21.54
N ASN A 64 -0.16 -4.27 22.54
CA ASN A 64 -0.64 -4.10 23.93
C ASN A 64 -1.11 -2.66 24.22
N GLN A 65 -0.96 -1.74 23.26
CA GLN A 65 -1.49 -0.37 23.31
C GLN A 65 -2.92 -0.31 22.76
N CYS A 66 -3.56 0.86 22.77
CA CYS A 66 -4.92 1.02 22.22
C CYS A 66 -5.01 0.76 20.71
N ARG A 67 -3.94 1.04 19.96
CA ARG A 67 -3.87 0.88 18.50
C ARG A 67 -2.44 0.65 18.02
N ALA A 68 -2.29 -0.03 16.89
CA ALA A 68 -1.05 -0.05 16.12
C ALA A 68 -1.14 1.02 15.03
N LYS A 69 -0.02 1.68 14.74
CA LYS A 69 0.07 2.67 13.66
C LYS A 69 0.96 2.14 12.55
N PHE A 70 0.50 2.26 11.32
CA PHE A 70 1.25 1.88 10.13
C PHE A 70 1.40 3.08 9.20
N LYS A 71 2.54 3.18 8.54
CA LYS A 71 2.72 4.01 7.36
C LYS A 71 2.64 3.09 6.14
N VAL A 72 1.80 3.46 5.19
CA VAL A 72 1.63 2.78 3.91
C VAL A 72 2.11 3.73 2.83
N SER A 73 2.99 3.27 1.96
CA SER A 73 3.55 4.03 0.86
C SER A 73 3.36 3.28 -0.44
N PHE A 74 2.97 3.98 -1.49
CA PHE A 74 2.83 3.43 -2.83
C PHE A 74 3.55 4.34 -3.83
N GLY A 75 4.42 3.74 -4.64
CA GLY A 75 5.05 4.39 -5.78
C GLY A 75 4.91 3.53 -7.04
N ALA A 76 4.70 4.16 -8.17
CA ALA A 76 4.63 3.48 -9.47
C ALA A 76 4.79 4.49 -10.60
N ASN A 77 4.99 3.99 -11.82
CA ASN A 77 4.77 4.78 -13.02
C ASN A 77 3.39 4.43 -13.59
N ILE A 78 2.61 5.45 -13.96
CA ILE A 78 1.28 5.25 -14.52
C ILE A 78 1.11 5.97 -15.86
N ALA A 79 0.32 5.37 -16.75
CA ALA A 79 0.00 5.92 -18.07
C ALA A 79 -1.41 5.53 -18.51
N ILE A 80 -1.90 6.18 -19.56
CA ILE A 80 -3.13 5.77 -20.26
C ILE A 80 -2.77 4.63 -21.22
N PRO A 81 -3.52 3.51 -21.26
CA PRO A 81 -3.28 2.45 -22.23
C PRO A 81 -3.59 2.91 -23.67
N THR A 82 -3.01 2.24 -24.67
CA THR A 82 -3.34 2.48 -26.08
C THR A 82 -4.85 2.39 -26.30
N GLY A 83 -5.43 3.38 -26.97
CA GLY A 83 -6.87 3.49 -27.21
C GLY A 83 -7.69 4.05 -26.04
N GLY A 84 -7.04 4.41 -24.92
CA GLY A 84 -7.67 5.16 -23.82
C GLY A 84 -7.89 6.64 -24.16
N THR A 85 -8.76 7.30 -23.39
CA THR A 85 -9.05 8.73 -23.55
C THR A 85 -7.96 9.56 -22.87
N VAL A 86 -7.50 10.63 -23.52
CA VAL A 86 -6.56 11.59 -22.92
C VAL A 86 -7.30 12.42 -21.88
N GLU A 87 -7.18 12.04 -20.61
CA GLU A 87 -7.79 12.70 -19.46
C GLU A 87 -6.92 12.53 -18.20
N ALA A 88 -7.33 13.15 -17.10
CA ALA A 88 -6.66 12.96 -15.82
C ALA A 88 -6.81 11.51 -15.35
N ILE A 89 -5.70 10.85 -15.06
CA ILE A 89 -5.70 9.53 -14.40
C ILE A 89 -5.16 9.65 -12.98
N THR A 90 -5.70 8.81 -12.11
CA THR A 90 -5.48 8.88 -10.67
C THR A 90 -5.28 7.50 -10.05
N ALA A 91 -4.45 7.47 -9.01
CA ALA A 91 -4.30 6.32 -8.14
C ALA A 91 -4.21 6.77 -6.69
N ALA A 92 -4.75 5.97 -5.78
CA ALA A 92 -4.75 6.28 -4.35
C ALA A 92 -4.54 5.04 -3.49
N ILE A 93 -4.15 5.26 -2.24
CA ILE A 93 -4.23 4.21 -1.22
C ILE A 93 -5.70 4.07 -0.81
N SER A 94 -6.17 2.84 -0.68
CA SER A 94 -7.49 2.53 -0.13
C SER A 94 -7.36 1.88 1.25
N ILE A 95 -8.36 2.11 2.10
CA ILE A 95 -8.51 1.48 3.42
C ILE A 95 -9.89 0.86 3.45
N ASN A 96 -9.98 -0.46 3.70
CA ASN A 96 -11.22 -1.23 3.65
C ASN A 96 -12.00 -1.06 2.32
N GLY A 97 -11.28 -0.88 1.21
CA GLY A 97 -11.85 -0.71 -0.13
C GLY A 97 -12.22 0.73 -0.50
N GLU A 98 -12.27 1.65 0.46
CA GLU A 98 -12.52 3.08 0.24
C GLU A 98 -11.22 3.80 -0.09
N ALA A 99 -11.19 4.56 -1.18
CA ALA A 99 -10.03 5.35 -1.55
C ALA A 99 -9.84 6.53 -0.58
N LEU A 100 -8.63 6.70 -0.06
CA LEU A 100 -8.29 7.83 0.78
C LEU A 100 -7.92 9.03 -0.10
N ASN A 101 -8.83 10.00 -0.19
CA ASN A 101 -8.66 11.22 -1.01
C ASN A 101 -7.36 11.99 -0.73
N ALA A 102 -6.88 11.97 0.52
CA ALA A 102 -5.61 12.60 0.91
C ALA A 102 -4.36 11.92 0.33
N SER A 103 -4.51 10.72 -0.25
CA SER A 103 -3.44 9.93 -0.88
C SER A 103 -3.66 9.77 -2.38
N THR A 104 -4.48 10.61 -3.00
CA THR A 104 -4.70 10.57 -4.45
C THR A 104 -3.56 11.27 -5.19
N ALA A 105 -2.84 10.52 -6.01
CA ALA A 105 -1.99 11.08 -7.05
C ALA A 105 -2.83 11.32 -8.31
N THR A 106 -2.64 12.48 -8.94
CA THR A 106 -3.29 12.85 -10.20
C THR A 106 -2.24 13.29 -11.18
N ILE A 107 -2.31 12.74 -12.39
CA ILE A 107 -1.49 13.17 -13.52
C ILE A 107 -2.37 13.28 -14.78
N THR A 108 -1.98 14.15 -15.70
CA THR A 108 -2.68 14.42 -16.96
C THR A 108 -1.71 14.16 -18.10
N PRO A 109 -1.64 12.93 -18.62
CA PRO A 109 -0.77 12.59 -19.75
C PRO A 109 -1.24 13.31 -21.00
N ALA A 110 -0.33 13.63 -21.91
CA ALA A 110 -0.69 14.23 -23.19
C ALA A 110 -1.06 13.18 -24.25
N ALA A 111 -0.66 11.93 -24.03
CA ALA A 111 -0.91 10.82 -24.95
C ALA A 111 -1.01 9.47 -24.19
N ALA A 112 -1.44 8.43 -24.89
CA ALA A 112 -1.31 7.06 -24.41
C ALA A 112 0.17 6.69 -24.25
N GLU A 113 0.45 5.79 -23.30
CA GLU A 113 1.79 5.28 -22.97
C GLU A 113 2.81 6.35 -22.52
N ASP A 114 2.35 7.56 -22.22
CA ASP A 114 3.13 8.62 -21.59
C ASP A 114 3.17 8.41 -20.07
N PHE A 115 4.25 7.78 -19.58
CA PHE A 115 4.40 7.36 -18.19
C PHE A 115 4.86 8.48 -17.26
N PHE A 116 4.10 8.67 -16.17
CA PHE A 116 4.46 9.58 -15.09
C PHE A 116 4.71 8.82 -13.79
N ASN A 117 5.74 9.23 -13.06
CA ASN A 117 5.99 8.69 -11.73
C ASN A 117 5.03 9.31 -10.70
N ILE A 118 4.45 8.48 -9.87
CA ILE A 118 3.62 8.87 -8.73
C ILE A 118 4.17 8.29 -7.44
N TYR A 119 3.98 9.02 -6.34
CA TYR A 119 4.25 8.55 -5.00
C TYR A 119 3.24 9.14 -4.03
N VAL A 120 2.62 8.28 -3.21
CA VAL A 120 1.65 8.65 -2.18
C VAL A 120 1.89 7.86 -0.91
N SER A 121 1.49 8.42 0.23
CA SER A 121 1.57 7.70 1.50
C SER A 121 0.43 8.08 2.45
N ALA A 122 0.08 7.17 3.34
CA ALA A 122 -0.96 7.34 4.33
C ALA A 122 -0.55 6.73 5.68
N VAL A 123 -1.04 7.29 6.77
CA VAL A 123 -0.93 6.68 8.10
C VAL A 123 -2.26 6.01 8.44
N VAL A 124 -2.17 4.75 8.86
CA VAL A 124 -3.32 3.90 9.17
C VAL A 124 -3.27 3.47 10.63
N ASP A 125 -4.33 3.80 11.36
CA ASP A 125 -4.52 3.41 12.76
C ASP A 125 -5.38 2.14 12.83
N VAL A 126 -4.85 1.07 13.41
CA VAL A 126 -5.55 -0.21 13.56
C VAL A 126 -5.83 -0.47 15.03
N PRO A 127 -7.10 -0.47 15.48
CA PRO A 127 -7.44 -0.75 16.86
C PRO A 127 -6.89 -2.10 17.34
N ARG A 128 -6.55 -2.18 18.63
CA ARG A 128 -6.07 -3.41 19.25
C ARG A 128 -7.02 -4.58 18.98
N GLY A 129 -6.47 -5.71 18.52
CA GLY A 129 -7.24 -6.92 18.22
C GLY A 129 -8.06 -6.87 16.93
N CYS A 130 -8.02 -5.76 16.18
CA CYS A 130 -8.75 -5.59 14.93
C CYS A 130 -7.83 -5.82 13.70
N CYS A 131 -8.41 -5.70 12.52
CA CYS A 131 -7.71 -5.65 11.24
C CYS A 131 -8.37 -4.66 10.27
N VAL A 132 -7.58 -4.14 9.35
CA VAL A 132 -8.04 -3.35 8.19
C VAL A 132 -7.32 -3.83 6.95
N THR A 133 -7.91 -3.65 5.78
CA THR A 133 -7.23 -3.92 4.51
C THR A 133 -6.76 -2.63 3.87
N VAL A 134 -5.60 -2.68 3.22
CA VAL A 134 -5.04 -1.58 2.43
C VAL A 134 -4.61 -2.08 1.06
N ALA A 135 -4.74 -1.23 0.06
CA ALA A 135 -4.31 -1.51 -1.32
C ALA A 135 -4.01 -0.21 -2.05
N ALA A 136 -3.18 -0.27 -3.10
CA ALA A 136 -3.13 0.78 -4.11
C ALA A 136 -4.26 0.53 -5.13
N LYS A 137 -4.98 1.57 -5.51
CA LYS A 137 -6.20 1.47 -6.32
C LYS A 137 -6.15 2.44 -7.48
N ASN A 138 -6.56 1.99 -8.67
CA ASN A 138 -6.88 2.91 -9.76
C ASN A 138 -8.20 3.62 -9.43
N THR A 139 -8.14 4.92 -9.20
CA THR A 139 -9.29 5.76 -8.86
C THR A 139 -9.81 6.56 -10.05
N SER A 140 -9.24 6.35 -11.23
CA SER A 140 -9.69 6.94 -12.49
C SER A 140 -11.02 6.35 -12.94
N THR A 141 -11.63 7.03 -13.91
CA THR A 141 -12.84 6.58 -14.64
C THR A 141 -12.54 5.55 -15.72
N GLN A 142 -11.26 5.32 -16.04
CA GLN A 142 -10.80 4.41 -17.09
C GLN A 142 -9.66 3.49 -16.62
N PRO A 143 -9.35 2.40 -17.35
CA PRO A 143 -8.18 1.58 -17.08
C PRO A 143 -6.88 2.39 -17.21
N ILE A 144 -5.88 2.04 -16.40
CA ILE A 144 -4.53 2.64 -16.45
C ILE A 144 -3.49 1.54 -16.62
N LEU A 145 -2.36 1.89 -17.23
CA LEU A 145 -1.14 1.10 -17.15
C LEU A 145 -0.42 1.46 -15.85
N VAL A 146 0.03 0.45 -15.11
CA VAL A 146 0.88 0.61 -13.94
C VAL A 146 2.16 -0.18 -14.16
N ALA A 147 3.31 0.46 -14.01
CA ALA A 147 4.63 -0.13 -14.24
C ALA A 147 5.55 0.13 -13.05
N ASN A 148 6.41 -0.84 -12.74
CA ASN A 148 7.41 -0.75 -11.67
C ASN A 148 6.79 -0.31 -10.33
N SER A 149 5.70 -0.97 -9.94
CA SER A 149 4.98 -0.62 -8.72
C SER A 149 5.69 -1.16 -7.48
N ASN A 150 5.70 -0.35 -6.43
CA ASN A 150 6.25 -0.69 -5.13
C ASN A 150 5.30 -0.23 -4.01
N PHE A 151 4.95 -1.14 -3.11
CA PHE A 151 4.05 -0.91 -1.99
C PHE A 151 4.71 -1.33 -0.69
N ILE A 152 4.98 -0.35 0.17
CA ILE A 152 5.71 -0.52 1.41
C ILE A 152 4.78 -0.27 2.59
N VAL A 153 4.81 -1.17 3.57
CA VAL A 153 4.09 -1.04 4.83
C VAL A 153 5.08 -1.08 5.98
N GLU A 154 5.09 -0.04 6.81
CA GLU A 154 5.93 0.08 8.00
C GLU A 154 5.07 0.23 9.25
N ARG A 155 5.31 -0.56 10.30
CA ARG A 155 4.73 -0.30 11.63
C ARG A 155 5.54 0.79 12.33
N ILE A 156 4.89 1.90 12.65
CA ILE A 156 5.52 3.10 13.20
C ILE A 156 5.21 3.34 14.68
N ALA A 157 4.19 2.67 15.25
CA ALA A 157 3.91 2.63 16.70
C ALA A 157 3.12 1.38 17.12
#